data_AF-A0A3B8X3R1-F1
#
_entry.id   AF-A0A3B8X3R1-F1
#
_cell.length_a   1.000
_cell.length_b   1.000
_cell.length_c   1.000
_cell.angle_alpha   90.00
_cell.angle_beta   90.00
_cell.angle_gamma   90.00
#
_symmetry.space_group_name_H-M   'P 1'
#
loop_
_entity.id
_entity.type
_entity.pdbx_description
1 polymer ?
#
loop_
_entity_poly.entity_id
_entity_poly.type
_entity_poly.pdbx_seq_one_letter_code
_entity_poly.pdbx_strand_id
1 'polypeptide(L)'
;MYQFLTLSSAHCLVSLRVKSITADLLKLTVANHQTAKKTQSTIKGLFNQPTVVSILSAVRNCARTRHIFRGLKVPGMMENLPNGVDHPTFKEMVEIMEEEFAPLLQTYLDDTPALLTQIRSATSSTPADFEALAAAAHQLKSTSGSLGFTELEGLARTLERTAQSADEAAVNPLLERAEDCFKQLTPFLQGYL
;
A
#
# COMPACT_ATOMS: atom_id res chain seq x y z
N MET A 1 -14.58 37.77 -9.78
CA MET A 1 -13.19 37.83 -10.28
C MET A 1 -12.24 38.14 -9.12
N TYR A 2 -12.12 37.21 -8.17
CA TYR A 2 -11.22 37.34 -7.00
C TYR A 2 -10.76 35.94 -6.59
N GLN A 3 -9.78 35.37 -7.30
CA GLN A 3 -9.20 34.09 -6.89
C GLN A 3 -7.86 33.79 -7.57
N PHE A 4 -6.85 34.63 -7.37
CA PHE A 4 -5.49 34.29 -7.84
C PHE A 4 -4.32 34.75 -6.93
N LEU A 5 -4.59 35.28 -5.73
CA LEU A 5 -3.55 35.89 -4.89
C LEU A 5 -3.12 35.10 -3.64
N THR A 6 -3.58 33.87 -3.43
CA THR A 6 -3.21 33.07 -2.22
C THR A 6 -2.23 31.93 -2.46
N LEU A 7 -1.92 31.55 -3.71
CA LEU A 7 -1.06 30.39 -4.02
C LEU A 7 0.45 30.70 -4.06
N SER A 8 0.86 31.96 -4.14
CA SER A 8 2.28 32.33 -4.24
C SER A 8 3.00 32.35 -2.88
N SER A 9 2.28 32.67 -1.79
CA SER A 9 2.85 32.72 -0.43
C SER A 9 3.13 31.34 0.17
N ALA A 10 2.24 30.35 -0.07
CA ALA A 10 2.42 28.98 0.42
C ALA A 10 3.62 28.27 -0.24
N HIS A 11 3.83 28.49 -1.55
CA HIS A 11 4.95 27.90 -2.30
C HIS A 11 6.30 28.48 -1.85
N CYS A 12 6.33 29.77 -1.49
CA CYS A 12 7.50 30.42 -0.91
C CYS A 12 7.82 29.89 0.50
N LEU A 13 6.78 29.70 1.33
CA LEU A 13 6.94 29.18 2.70
C LEU A 13 7.42 27.71 2.75
N VAL A 14 6.97 26.86 1.81
CA VAL A 14 7.46 25.48 1.70
C VAL A 14 8.93 25.45 1.26
N SER A 15 9.31 26.28 0.28
CA SER A 15 10.71 26.38 -0.19
C SER A 15 11.66 26.90 0.91
N LEU A 16 11.20 27.86 1.72
CA LEU A 16 11.94 28.39 2.88
C LEU A 16 12.06 27.35 4.01
N ARG A 17 11.00 26.58 4.30
CA ARG A 17 11.06 25.50 5.31
C ARG A 17 11.95 24.35 4.88
N VAL A 18 11.90 23.93 3.61
CA VAL A 18 12.78 22.87 3.09
C VAL A 18 14.24 23.28 3.15
N LYS A 19 14.57 24.55 2.84
CA LYS A 19 15.93 25.09 2.99
C LYS A 19 16.39 25.18 4.45
N SER A 20 15.50 25.50 5.38
CA SER A 20 15.80 25.48 6.82
C SER A 20 16.09 24.06 7.29
N ILE A 21 15.27 23.09 6.88
CA ILE A 21 15.42 21.68 7.28
C ILE A 21 16.72 21.09 6.71
N THR A 22 17.10 21.41 5.47
CA THR A 22 18.38 20.96 4.91
C THR A 22 19.58 21.62 5.57
N ALA A 23 19.49 22.90 5.94
CA ALA A 23 20.53 23.59 6.69
C ALA A 23 20.69 23.04 8.13
N ASP A 24 19.59 22.66 8.77
CA ASP A 24 19.61 22.04 10.10
C ASP A 24 20.10 20.59 10.04
N LEU A 25 19.78 19.85 8.98
CA LEU A 25 20.36 18.52 8.70
C LEU A 25 21.87 18.57 8.47
N LEU A 26 22.39 19.60 7.79
CA LEU A 26 23.84 19.78 7.59
C LEU A 26 24.57 20.17 8.90
N LYS A 27 23.90 20.90 9.80
CA LYS A 27 24.45 21.23 11.13
C LYS A 27 24.45 20.03 12.07
N LEU A 28 23.52 19.07 11.89
CA LEU A 28 23.42 17.85 12.69
C LEU A 28 24.53 16.83 12.42
N THR A 29 25.21 16.90 11.28
CA THR A 29 26.37 16.04 10.97
C THR A 29 27.58 16.23 11.90
N VAL A 30 27.56 17.24 12.79
CA VAL A 30 28.64 17.55 13.74
C VAL A 30 28.29 17.20 15.20
N ALA A 31 27.04 16.82 15.51
CA ALA A 31 26.58 16.68 16.90
C ALA A 31 26.24 15.22 17.31
N ASN A 32 27.17 14.59 18.02
CA ASN A 32 27.08 13.46 18.97
C ASN A 32 25.96 12.39 18.81
N HIS A 33 26.30 11.11 18.96
CA HIS A 33 25.45 9.95 18.65
C HIS A 33 24.07 9.91 19.39
N GLN A 34 23.96 10.49 20.59
CA GLN A 34 22.68 10.56 21.33
C GLN A 34 21.75 11.65 20.81
N THR A 35 22.27 12.80 20.35
CA THR A 35 21.48 13.85 19.72
C THR A 35 20.92 13.37 18.38
N ALA A 36 21.71 12.64 17.59
CA ALA A 36 21.27 12.02 16.33
C ALA A 36 20.08 11.06 16.50
N LYS A 37 20.07 10.22 17.55
CA LYS A 37 18.93 9.32 17.84
C LYS A 37 17.67 10.09 18.23
N LYS A 38 17.80 11.17 19.01
CA LYS A 38 16.67 11.99 19.45
C LYS A 38 16.08 12.82 18.30
N THR A 39 16.92 13.35 17.41
CA THR A 39 16.46 13.98 16.17
C THR A 39 15.86 12.96 15.21
N GLN A 40 16.41 11.75 15.08
CA GLN A 40 15.82 10.70 14.24
C GLN A 40 14.41 10.29 14.72
N SER A 41 14.19 10.16 16.03
CA SER A 41 12.86 9.94 16.63
C SER A 41 11.90 11.10 16.39
N THR A 42 12.36 12.35 16.53
CA THR A 42 11.55 13.55 16.31
C THR A 42 11.19 13.72 14.83
N ILE A 43 12.14 13.44 13.94
CA ILE A 43 11.97 13.45 12.48
C ILE A 43 10.99 12.35 12.07
N LYS A 44 11.13 11.13 12.58
CA LYS A 44 10.13 10.05 12.40
C LYS A 44 8.73 10.48 12.82
N GLY A 45 8.59 11.14 13.98
CA GLY A 45 7.31 11.67 14.45
C GLY A 45 6.72 12.75 13.53
N LEU A 46 7.56 13.55 12.87
CA LEU A 46 7.14 14.53 11.87
C LEU A 46 6.68 13.87 10.56
N PHE A 47 7.36 12.80 10.13
CA PHE A 47 7.03 12.04 8.92
C PHE A 47 5.79 11.15 9.08
N ASN A 48 5.42 10.78 10.32
CA ASN A 48 4.23 9.97 10.60
C ASN A 48 2.94 10.80 10.74
N GLN A 49 3.03 12.13 10.58
CA GLN A 49 1.85 12.98 10.52
C GLN A 49 1.13 12.75 9.18
N PRO A 50 -0.19 12.46 9.17
CA PRO A 50 -0.92 12.14 7.94
C PRO A 50 -0.82 13.26 6.89
N THR A 51 -0.73 14.52 7.33
CA THR A 51 -0.52 15.68 6.46
C THR A 51 0.84 15.68 5.76
N VAL A 52 1.91 15.23 6.43
CA VAL A 52 3.26 15.19 5.88
C VAL A 52 3.40 14.03 4.89
N VAL A 53 2.79 12.87 5.17
CA VAL A 53 2.73 11.73 4.25
C VAL A 53 1.99 12.11 2.96
N SER A 54 0.82 12.76 3.06
CA SER A 54 0.06 13.22 1.89
C SER A 54 0.81 14.28 1.06
N ILE A 55 1.56 15.16 1.71
CA ILE A 55 2.39 16.15 1.00
C ILE A 55 3.56 15.46 0.28
N LEU A 56 4.21 14.48 0.91
CA LEU A 56 5.33 13.75 0.31
C LEU A 56 4.89 12.88 -0.87
N SER A 57 3.73 12.22 -0.77
CA SER A 57 3.16 11.46 -1.88
C SER A 57 2.77 12.37 -3.04
N ALA A 58 2.18 13.54 -2.77
CA ALA A 58 1.87 14.55 -3.78
C ALA A 58 3.13 15.12 -4.46
N VAL A 59 4.20 15.37 -3.70
CA VAL A 59 5.48 15.86 -4.23
C VAL A 59 6.21 14.79 -5.06
N ARG A 60 6.09 13.51 -4.71
CA ARG A 60 6.63 12.40 -5.52
C ARG A 60 5.89 12.24 -6.86
N ASN A 61 4.57 12.37 -6.85
CA ASN A 61 3.73 12.22 -8.05
C ASN A 61 3.79 13.44 -8.99
N CYS A 62 4.32 14.58 -8.52
CA CYS A 62 4.56 15.75 -9.34
C CYS A 62 5.59 15.45 -10.45
N ALA A 63 5.17 15.62 -11.71
CA ALA A 63 5.98 15.33 -12.91
C ALA A 63 7.33 16.07 -12.94
N ARG A 64 7.45 17.18 -12.20
CA ARG A 64 8.62 18.06 -12.17
C ARG A 64 9.73 17.57 -11.23
N THR A 65 9.38 16.80 -10.20
CA THR A 65 10.30 16.30 -9.15
C THR A 65 10.50 14.80 -9.18
N ARG A 66 9.71 14.07 -9.99
CA ARG A 66 9.75 12.61 -10.16
C ARG A 66 11.14 12.03 -10.43
N HIS A 67 11.99 12.75 -11.19
CA HIS A 67 13.36 12.32 -11.47
C HIS A 67 14.33 12.49 -10.29
N ILE A 68 14.05 13.42 -9.38
CA ILE A 68 14.88 13.72 -8.20
C ILE A 68 14.68 12.65 -7.11
N PHE A 69 13.46 12.12 -7.01
CA PHE A 69 13.10 11.11 -6.00
C PHE A 69 13.18 9.67 -6.48
N ARG A 70 13.60 9.44 -7.74
CA ARG A 70 13.70 8.11 -8.38
C ARG A 70 14.64 7.13 -7.68
N GLY A 71 15.53 7.61 -6.80
CA GLY A 71 16.45 6.80 -5.99
C GLY A 71 16.39 7.06 -4.49
N LEU A 72 15.42 7.86 -4.00
CA LEU A 72 15.27 8.08 -2.57
C LEU A 72 14.49 6.91 -1.96
N LYS A 73 15.20 5.89 -1.44
CA LYS A 73 14.64 4.97 -0.44
C LYS A 73 14.29 5.80 0.77
N VAL A 74 13.04 6.26 0.86
CA VAL A 74 12.54 7.02 2.02
C VAL A 74 12.60 6.07 3.23
N PRO A 75 13.48 6.31 4.22
CA PRO A 75 13.51 5.50 5.43
C PRO A 75 12.28 5.88 6.25
N GLY A 76 11.21 5.10 6.17
CA GLY A 76 9.96 5.42 6.88
C GLY A 76 8.67 4.73 6.41
N MET A 77 8.65 4.05 5.27
CA MET A 77 7.49 3.22 4.87
C MET A 77 7.40 1.87 5.62
N MET A 78 8.27 1.63 6.61
CA MET A 78 8.34 0.38 7.37
C MET A 78 7.51 0.37 8.66
N GLU A 79 6.73 1.41 8.98
CA GLU A 79 6.14 1.53 10.33
C GLU A 79 4.60 1.61 10.38
N ASN A 80 3.89 1.39 9.27
CA ASN A 80 2.44 1.16 9.26
C ASN A 80 2.05 0.29 8.06
N LEU A 81 2.30 -1.02 8.13
CA LEU A 81 1.62 -1.94 7.23
C LEU A 81 0.12 -1.91 7.54
N PRO A 82 -0.75 -2.03 6.51
CA PRO A 82 -2.17 -2.25 6.74
C PRO A 82 -2.38 -3.42 7.69
N ASN A 83 -3.42 -3.34 8.53
CA ASN A 83 -3.89 -4.52 9.25
C ASN A 83 -4.12 -5.65 8.23
N GLY A 84 -3.74 -6.88 8.59
CA GLY A 84 -3.91 -8.03 7.70
C GLY A 84 -2.73 -8.37 6.79
N VAL A 85 -1.58 -7.68 6.92
CA VAL A 85 -0.32 -8.09 6.27
C VAL A 85 0.66 -8.66 7.30
N ASP A 86 1.18 -9.86 7.04
CA ASP A 86 2.26 -10.45 7.82
C ASP A 86 3.60 -9.80 7.45
N HIS A 87 4.06 -8.93 8.36
CA HIS A 87 5.26 -8.13 8.14
C HIS A 87 6.53 -8.98 7.90
N PRO A 88 6.80 -10.06 8.65
CA PRO A 88 7.94 -10.94 8.39
C PRO A 88 7.92 -11.53 6.99
N THR A 89 6.84 -12.22 6.58
CA THR A 89 6.75 -12.85 5.26
C THR A 89 6.83 -11.81 4.14
N PHE A 90 6.08 -10.70 4.23
CA PHE A 90 6.11 -9.67 3.19
C PHE A 90 7.52 -9.06 3.04
N LYS A 91 8.18 -8.78 4.17
CA LYS A 91 9.54 -8.21 4.18
C LYS A 91 10.55 -9.19 3.59
N GLU A 92 10.49 -10.46 3.98
CA GLU A 92 11.35 -11.51 3.42
C GLU A 92 11.16 -11.61 1.90
N MET A 93 9.93 -11.55 1.40
CA MET A 93 9.64 -11.56 -0.03
C MET A 93 10.24 -10.36 -0.76
N VAL A 94 10.13 -9.15 -0.18
CA VAL A 94 10.77 -7.94 -0.72
C VAL A 94 12.30 -8.07 -0.74
N GLU A 95 12.89 -8.65 0.30
CA GLU A 95 14.35 -8.81 0.43
C GLU A 95 14.90 -9.88 -0.50
N ILE A 96 14.20 -11.00 -0.69
CA ILE A 96 14.64 -12.08 -1.58
C ILE A 96 14.47 -11.71 -3.05
N MET A 97 13.36 -11.05 -3.41
CA MET A 97 13.04 -10.76 -4.80
C MET A 97 13.69 -9.48 -5.33
N GLU A 98 14.13 -8.57 -4.46
CA GLU A 98 14.82 -7.32 -4.80
C GLU A 98 14.19 -6.57 -5.99
N GLU A 99 14.81 -6.62 -7.18
CA GLU A 99 14.37 -5.93 -8.40
C GLU A 99 13.15 -6.60 -9.07
N GLU A 100 12.94 -7.90 -8.84
CA GLU A 100 11.80 -8.67 -9.39
C GLU A 100 10.51 -8.49 -8.56
N PHE A 101 10.62 -7.91 -7.37
CA PHE A 101 9.47 -7.70 -6.50
C PHE A 101 8.43 -6.77 -7.13
N ALA A 102 8.86 -5.66 -7.73
CA ALA A 102 7.94 -4.68 -8.33
C ALA A 102 7.16 -5.26 -9.52
N PRO A 103 7.79 -5.96 -10.49
CA PRO A 103 7.06 -6.70 -11.53
C PRO A 103 6.06 -7.73 -10.98
N LEU A 104 6.45 -8.53 -9.99
CA LEU A 104 5.54 -9.50 -9.36
C LEU A 104 4.33 -8.79 -8.74
N LEU A 105 4.57 -7.71 -8.03
CA LEU A 105 3.52 -6.95 -7.36
C LEU A 105 2.58 -6.28 -8.36
N GLN A 106 3.10 -5.79 -9.48
CA GLN A 106 2.29 -5.27 -10.58
C GLN A 106 1.35 -6.35 -11.12
N THR A 107 1.87 -7.56 -11.40
CA THR A 107 1.04 -8.70 -11.82
C THR A 107 -0.04 -9.02 -10.80
N TYR A 108 0.30 -9.04 -9.51
CA TYR A 108 -0.68 -9.26 -8.45
C TYR A 108 -1.81 -8.21 -8.45
N LEU A 109 -1.46 -6.92 -8.62
CA LEU A 109 -2.42 -5.83 -8.67
C LEU A 109 -3.29 -5.86 -9.93
N ASP A 110 -2.78 -6.39 -11.04
CA ASP A 110 -3.52 -6.53 -12.30
C ASP A 110 -4.47 -7.74 -12.28
N ASP A 111 -4.03 -8.86 -11.70
CA ASP A 111 -4.78 -10.12 -11.70
C ASP A 111 -5.88 -10.17 -10.62
N THR A 112 -5.64 -9.60 -9.44
CA THR A 112 -6.57 -9.69 -8.30
C THR A 112 -7.96 -9.12 -8.59
N PRO A 113 -8.12 -7.96 -9.26
CA PRO A 113 -9.43 -7.45 -9.68
C PRO A 113 -10.20 -8.43 -10.58
N ALA A 114 -9.49 -9.13 -11.48
CA ALA A 114 -10.11 -10.11 -12.36
C ALA A 114 -10.64 -11.31 -11.58
N LEU A 115 -9.88 -11.81 -10.59
CA LEU A 115 -10.32 -12.89 -9.70
C LEU A 115 -11.55 -12.49 -8.88
N LEU A 116 -11.57 -11.30 -8.27
CA LEU A 116 -12.72 -10.79 -7.53
C LEU A 116 -13.97 -10.68 -8.43
N THR A 117 -13.78 -10.23 -9.68
CA THR A 117 -14.85 -10.15 -10.69
C THR A 117 -15.38 -11.53 -11.08
N GLN A 118 -14.50 -12.53 -11.21
CA GLN A 118 -14.90 -13.92 -11.48
C GLN A 118 -15.74 -14.48 -10.33
N ILE A 119 -15.32 -14.28 -9.07
CA ILE A 119 -16.09 -14.70 -7.88
C ILE A 119 -17.48 -14.05 -7.89
N ARG A 120 -17.56 -12.74 -8.13
CA ARG A 120 -18.82 -11.99 -8.24
C ARG A 120 -19.75 -12.54 -9.34
N SER A 121 -19.18 -12.81 -10.51
CA SER A 121 -19.94 -13.29 -11.67
C SER A 121 -20.47 -14.70 -11.42
N ALA A 122 -19.62 -15.59 -10.91
CA ALA A 122 -20.00 -16.96 -10.55
C ALA A 122 -21.14 -16.99 -9.53
N THR A 123 -21.11 -16.09 -8.55
CA THR A 123 -22.16 -15.93 -7.53
C THR A 123 -23.48 -15.41 -8.13
N SER A 124 -23.41 -14.55 -9.14
CA SER A 124 -24.60 -13.92 -9.76
C SER A 124 -25.25 -14.77 -10.86
N SER A 125 -24.60 -15.86 -11.29
CA SER A 125 -25.15 -16.79 -12.27
C SER A 125 -26.39 -17.51 -11.73
N THR A 126 -27.28 -17.96 -12.62
CA THR A 126 -28.47 -18.74 -12.25
C THR A 126 -28.53 -20.03 -13.08
N PRO A 127 -28.20 -21.20 -12.51
CA PRO A 127 -27.74 -21.40 -11.13
C PRO A 127 -26.34 -20.82 -10.87
N ALA A 128 -26.00 -20.55 -9.60
CA ALA A 128 -24.68 -20.09 -9.20
C ALA A 128 -23.60 -21.12 -9.57
N ASP A 129 -22.46 -20.64 -10.07
CA ASP A 129 -21.34 -21.49 -10.50
C ASP A 129 -20.32 -21.63 -9.34
N PHE A 130 -20.61 -22.54 -8.42
CA PHE A 130 -19.74 -22.75 -7.26
C PHE A 130 -18.36 -23.33 -7.61
N GLU A 131 -18.21 -24.01 -8.75
CA GLU A 131 -16.92 -24.52 -9.21
C GLU A 131 -16.01 -23.38 -9.64
N ALA A 132 -16.51 -22.47 -10.48
CA ALA A 132 -15.78 -21.28 -10.90
C ALA A 132 -15.45 -20.37 -9.70
N LEU A 133 -16.38 -20.23 -8.75
CA LEU A 133 -16.15 -19.49 -7.51
C LEU A 133 -14.99 -20.08 -6.72
N ALA A 134 -15.02 -21.39 -6.47
CA ALA A 134 -14.00 -22.09 -5.70
C ALA A 134 -12.62 -21.98 -6.37
N ALA A 135 -12.55 -22.11 -7.71
CA ALA A 135 -11.32 -21.97 -8.47
C ALA A 135 -10.72 -20.57 -8.36
N ALA A 136 -11.52 -19.51 -8.54
CA ALA A 136 -11.07 -18.13 -8.43
C ALA A 136 -10.63 -17.79 -6.99
N ALA A 137 -11.40 -18.24 -5.99
CA ALA A 137 -11.05 -18.07 -4.57
C ALA A 137 -9.77 -18.83 -4.20
N HIS A 138 -9.54 -20.01 -4.76
CA HIS A 138 -8.31 -20.79 -4.56
C HIS A 138 -7.08 -20.04 -5.06
N GLN A 139 -7.15 -19.48 -6.27
CA GLN A 139 -6.06 -18.69 -6.85
C GLN A 139 -5.77 -17.45 -6.00
N LEU A 140 -6.82 -16.69 -5.63
CA LEU A 140 -6.68 -15.50 -4.79
C LEU A 140 -6.06 -15.82 -3.42
N LYS A 141 -6.45 -16.95 -2.81
CA LYS A 141 -5.86 -17.45 -1.56
C LYS A 141 -4.37 -17.72 -1.74
N SER A 142 -3.99 -18.45 -2.79
CA SER A 142 -2.59 -18.84 -3.02
C SER A 142 -1.69 -17.63 -3.23
N THR A 143 -2.08 -16.71 -4.11
CA THR A 143 -1.28 -15.51 -4.43
C THR A 143 -1.23 -14.52 -3.28
N SER A 144 -2.31 -14.39 -2.50
CA SER A 144 -2.33 -13.52 -1.31
C SER A 144 -1.49 -14.11 -0.18
N GLY A 145 -1.54 -15.43 0.02
CA GLY A 145 -0.76 -16.12 1.04
C GLY A 145 0.75 -16.09 0.77
N SER A 146 1.17 -16.26 -0.49
CA SER A 146 2.59 -16.23 -0.85
C SER A 146 3.25 -14.87 -0.62
N LEU A 147 2.46 -13.78 -0.67
CA LEU A 147 2.92 -12.42 -0.42
C LEU A 147 2.73 -11.97 1.04
N GLY A 148 2.11 -12.80 1.90
CA GLY A 148 1.85 -12.47 3.30
C GLY A 148 0.62 -11.57 3.51
N PHE A 149 -0.31 -11.48 2.57
CA PHE A 149 -1.58 -10.75 2.73
C PHE A 149 -2.62 -11.59 3.48
N THR A 150 -2.32 -11.87 4.75
CA THR A 150 -3.05 -12.83 5.61
C THR A 150 -4.55 -12.58 5.74
N GLU A 151 -5.01 -11.33 5.77
CA GLU A 151 -6.46 -11.04 5.84
C GLU A 151 -7.16 -11.43 4.54
N LEU A 152 -6.61 -11.03 3.40
CA LEU A 152 -7.17 -11.36 2.09
C LEU A 152 -7.07 -12.86 1.80
N GLU A 153 -5.97 -13.52 2.20
CA GLU A 153 -5.84 -14.97 2.18
C GLU A 153 -6.93 -15.65 3.04
N GLY A 154 -7.20 -15.14 4.24
CA GLY A 154 -8.23 -15.64 5.14
C GLY A 154 -9.65 -15.52 4.56
N LEU A 155 -9.96 -14.37 3.94
CA LEU A 155 -11.22 -14.13 3.26
C LEU A 155 -11.39 -15.06 2.04
N ALA A 156 -10.36 -15.18 1.20
CA ALA A 156 -10.36 -16.06 0.05
C ALA A 156 -10.52 -17.55 0.43
N ARG A 157 -9.87 -17.99 1.51
CA ARG A 157 -10.03 -19.34 2.07
C ARG A 157 -11.45 -19.60 2.58
N THR A 158 -12.12 -18.57 3.09
CA THR A 158 -13.50 -18.68 3.55
C THR A 158 -14.45 -18.75 2.36
N LEU A 159 -14.24 -17.90 1.33
CA LEU A 159 -14.96 -17.94 0.06
C LEU A 159 -14.87 -19.31 -0.64
N GLU A 160 -13.65 -19.87 -0.71
CA GLU A 160 -13.41 -21.20 -1.27
C GLU A 160 -14.23 -22.28 -0.54
N ARG A 161 -14.24 -22.23 0.80
CA ARG A 161 -15.04 -23.17 1.61
C ARG A 161 -16.55 -22.98 1.45
N THR A 162 -17.04 -21.74 1.41
CA THR A 162 -18.47 -21.48 1.20
C THR A 162 -18.95 -21.95 -0.16
N ALA A 163 -18.10 -21.87 -1.18
CA ALA A 163 -18.41 -22.44 -2.49
C ALA A 163 -18.45 -23.96 -2.47
N GLN A 164 -17.50 -24.62 -1.79
CA GLN A 164 -17.51 -26.08 -1.63
C GLN A 164 -18.75 -26.59 -0.90
N SER A 165 -19.32 -25.80 0.02
CA SER A 165 -20.56 -26.13 0.72
C SER A 165 -21.83 -25.60 0.04
N ALA A 166 -21.72 -24.92 -1.12
CA ALA A 166 -22.81 -24.27 -1.83
C ALA A 166 -23.65 -23.30 -0.95
N ASP A 167 -23.01 -22.59 -0.03
CA ASP A 167 -23.66 -21.61 0.85
C ASP A 167 -23.67 -20.22 0.20
N GLU A 168 -24.59 -20.02 -0.75
CA GLU A 168 -24.71 -18.78 -1.54
C GLU A 168 -24.91 -17.53 -0.67
N ALA A 169 -25.68 -17.65 0.41
CA ALA A 169 -25.99 -16.53 1.29
C ALA A 169 -24.75 -15.98 2.01
N ALA A 170 -23.76 -16.83 2.27
CA ALA A 170 -22.51 -16.44 2.91
C ALA A 170 -21.50 -15.79 1.95
N VAL A 171 -21.62 -15.98 0.64
CA VAL A 171 -20.61 -15.54 -0.34
C VAL A 171 -20.54 -14.02 -0.45
N ASN A 172 -21.67 -13.35 -0.70
CA ASN A 172 -21.70 -11.90 -0.93
C ASN A 172 -21.07 -11.07 0.19
N PRO A 173 -21.39 -11.27 1.48
CA PRO A 173 -20.75 -10.49 2.55
C PRO A 173 -19.24 -10.78 2.68
N LEU A 174 -18.78 -11.98 2.32
CA LEU A 174 -17.35 -12.29 2.30
C LEU A 174 -16.64 -11.63 1.11
N LEU A 175 -17.27 -11.61 -0.05
CA LEU A 175 -16.76 -10.98 -1.26
C LEU A 175 -16.61 -9.46 -1.08
N GLU A 176 -17.61 -8.79 -0.51
CA GLU A 176 -17.53 -7.34 -0.22
C GLU A 176 -16.35 -7.02 0.71
N ARG A 177 -16.14 -7.83 1.76
CA ARG A 177 -14.99 -7.69 2.65
C ARG A 177 -13.66 -7.93 1.93
N ALA A 178 -13.60 -8.90 1.03
CA ALA A 178 -12.39 -9.17 0.24
C ALA A 178 -12.06 -8.01 -0.71
N GLU A 179 -13.06 -7.46 -1.39
CA GLU A 179 -12.91 -6.29 -2.25
C GLU A 179 -12.45 -5.06 -1.45
N ASP A 180 -13.02 -4.82 -0.27
CA ASP A 180 -12.64 -3.69 0.57
C ASP A 180 -11.24 -3.86 1.18
N CYS A 181 -10.87 -5.07 1.59
CA CYS A 181 -9.52 -5.41 2.03
C CYS A 181 -8.51 -5.12 0.90
N PHE A 182 -8.79 -5.59 -0.32
CA PHE A 182 -7.93 -5.33 -1.47
C PHE A 182 -7.83 -3.83 -1.80
N LYS A 183 -8.94 -3.09 -1.79
CA LYS A 183 -8.95 -1.62 -2.01
C LYS A 183 -8.07 -0.88 -0.98
N GLN A 184 -8.06 -1.32 0.28
CA GLN A 184 -7.23 -0.73 1.33
C GLN A 184 -5.75 -1.08 1.16
N LEU A 185 -5.45 -2.27 0.62
CA LEU A 185 -4.09 -2.74 0.38
C LEU A 185 -3.44 -2.03 -0.82
N THR A 186 -4.20 -1.70 -1.87
CA THR A 186 -3.69 -1.13 -3.12
C THR A 186 -2.79 0.12 -2.95
N PRO A 187 -3.16 1.17 -2.20
CA PRO A 187 -2.31 2.35 -2.03
C PRO A 187 -0.97 2.05 -1.35
N PHE A 188 -0.94 1.05 -0.46
CA PHE A 188 0.28 0.59 0.18
C PHE A 188 1.19 -0.12 -0.83
N LEU A 189 0.64 -1.02 -1.64
CA LEU A 189 1.39 -1.77 -2.65
C LEU A 189 1.92 -0.87 -3.77
N GLN A 190 1.15 0.13 -4.19
CA GLN A 190 1.60 1.15 -5.15
C GLN A 190 2.81 1.96 -4.67
N GLY A 191 3.12 1.95 -3.37
CA GLY A 191 4.32 2.57 -2.82
C GLY A 191 5.62 1.82 -3.17
N TYR A 192 5.52 0.57 -3.63
CA TYR A 192 6.64 -0.31 -3.99
C TYR A 192 6.88 -0.41 -5.51
N LEU A 193 6.03 0.25 -6.32
CA LEU A 193 6.15 0.38 -7.78
C LEU A 193 6.81 1.71 -8.16
#